data_AF-A0A507FNJ2-F1
#
_entry.id   AF-A0A507FNJ2-F1
#
_cell.length_a   1.000
_cell.length_b   1.000
_cell.length_c   1.000
_cell.angle_alpha   90.00
_cell.angle_beta   90.00
_cell.angle_gamma   90.00
#
_symmetry.space_group_name_H-M   'P 1'
#
loop_
_entity.id
_entity.type
_entity.pdbx_description
1 polymer ?
#
loop_
_entity_poly.entity_id
_entity_poly.type
_entity_poly.pdbx_seq_one_letter_code
_entity_poly.pdbx_strand_id
1 'polypeptide(L)'
;MKGISISVCTLFLATVLASFTVSLVITRRFRSGLRVVHRESIYPGLASWSKSAPDSTPADLAEVLTQIQINQHLNRQRAFKVIQASDADETPDSPASPNRNFSLFGAAKMSHSRKIKSQIRPACADMDLTLHVFAWRRVQSLVRLLKSIQDADYPAGCRVPIVFHLDAGYLDAVAEVIRSFRWARGPIAILKSKSHLGLSHMMLRAWTPAKPNSLALFLEDDVSLSPLYFTFTQWCASHLLVNPSKYSDVIGCSLYTPRLNEISSTIDPQNPPAWRPSQFLSQEKHLFLFQLPSSWGAVYTGEHWTGFIGYLDWRLRQDKFPEVPGSRSNMWRQSWKRYLIEYMYLKSLLMVYPSFANEASFSTNHYEVGVHSVPEGAAVRVPDQLRPDIDARFTVPLIQRNEVMVVWKQLNEYLVLVESSDQNITVVSLGHQVVAGTTELVAESKQFRDAVKKLMQNDLNIDP
;
A
#
# COMPACT_ATOMS: atom_id res chain seq x y z
N MET A 1 -19.32 -1.77 -62.41
CA MET A 1 -19.59 -1.07 -61.13
C MET A 1 -20.43 -1.97 -60.24
N LYS A 2 -20.15 -1.92 -58.93
CA LYS A 2 -20.85 -2.56 -57.80
C LYS A 2 -20.41 -3.99 -57.45
N GLY A 3 -19.32 -4.06 -56.70
CA GLY A 3 -19.16 -5.01 -55.60
C GLY A 3 -18.57 -4.24 -54.43
N ILE A 4 -19.21 -4.29 -53.26
CA ILE A 4 -18.64 -4.15 -51.90
C ILE A 4 -19.78 -4.02 -50.87
N SER A 5 -19.65 -4.83 -49.80
CA SER A 5 -20.17 -4.64 -48.43
C SER A 5 -21.59 -5.13 -48.08
N ILE A 6 -21.70 -6.40 -47.69
CA ILE A 6 -22.72 -6.90 -46.74
C ILE A 6 -22.06 -7.72 -45.59
N SER A 7 -20.73 -7.65 -45.40
CA SER A 7 -20.05 -8.48 -44.38
C SER A 7 -19.67 -7.75 -43.08
N VAL A 8 -19.87 -6.43 -42.97
CA VAL A 8 -19.47 -5.65 -41.79
C VAL A 8 -20.62 -5.38 -40.81
N CYS A 9 -21.88 -5.36 -41.28
CA CYS A 9 -23.04 -5.14 -40.41
C CYS A 9 -23.39 -6.34 -39.52
N THR A 10 -23.15 -7.57 -39.98
CA THR A 10 -23.54 -8.79 -39.25
C THR A 10 -22.60 -9.07 -38.07
N LEU A 11 -21.33 -8.66 -38.16
CA LEU A 11 -20.36 -8.83 -37.07
C LEU A 11 -20.58 -7.81 -35.93
N PHE A 12 -21.09 -6.63 -36.23
CA PHE A 12 -21.36 -5.57 -35.23
C PHE A 12 -22.66 -5.83 -34.45
N LEU A 13 -23.66 -6.46 -35.09
CA LEU A 13 -24.92 -6.82 -34.43
C LEU A 13 -24.74 -7.97 -33.43
N ALA A 14 -23.83 -8.91 -33.72
CA ALA A 14 -23.51 -10.04 -32.84
C ALA A 14 -22.76 -9.63 -31.56
N THR A 15 -21.86 -8.64 -31.63
CA THR A 15 -21.16 -8.09 -30.44
C THR A 15 -22.08 -7.26 -29.55
N VAL A 16 -23.03 -6.50 -30.11
CA VAL A 16 -23.98 -5.70 -29.32
C VAL A 16 -25.04 -6.59 -28.64
N LEU A 17 -25.48 -7.68 -29.28
CA LEU A 17 -26.39 -8.65 -28.66
C LEU A 17 -25.71 -9.49 -27.56
N ALA A 18 -24.43 -9.84 -27.71
CA ALA A 18 -23.66 -10.52 -26.66
C ALA A 18 -23.46 -9.64 -25.41
N SER A 19 -23.26 -8.32 -25.58
CA SER A 19 -23.17 -7.37 -24.47
C SER A 19 -24.50 -7.17 -23.72
N PHE A 20 -25.64 -7.31 -24.40
CA PHE A 20 -26.96 -7.20 -23.75
C PHE A 20 -27.40 -8.48 -23.02
N THR A 21 -27.01 -9.67 -23.49
CA THR A 21 -27.30 -10.92 -22.77
C THR A 21 -26.51 -11.07 -21.47
N VAL A 22 -25.30 -10.51 -21.38
CA VAL A 22 -24.56 -10.43 -20.11
C VAL A 22 -25.27 -9.49 -19.12
N SER A 23 -25.89 -8.40 -19.60
CA SER A 23 -26.64 -7.47 -18.74
C SER A 23 -28.00 -8.00 -18.23
N LEU A 24 -28.67 -8.87 -19.00
CA LEU A 24 -30.00 -9.40 -18.62
C LEU A 24 -29.95 -10.72 -17.81
N VAL A 25 -28.88 -11.51 -17.95
CA VAL A 25 -28.70 -12.74 -17.14
C VAL A 25 -28.20 -12.40 -15.72
N ILE A 26 -27.56 -11.24 -15.53
CA ILE A 26 -27.16 -10.72 -14.21
C ILE A 26 -28.35 -10.22 -13.37
N THR A 27 -29.50 -9.92 -13.97
CA THR A 27 -30.64 -9.30 -13.27
C THR A 27 -31.75 -10.26 -12.80
N ARG A 28 -31.57 -11.59 -12.89
CA ARG A 28 -32.63 -12.54 -12.43
C ARG A 28 -32.26 -13.60 -11.39
N ARG A 29 -31.07 -13.54 -10.77
CA ARG A 29 -30.73 -14.37 -9.59
C ARG A 29 -29.87 -13.63 -8.56
N PHE A 30 -30.33 -12.47 -8.10
CA PHE A 30 -29.86 -11.88 -6.84
C PHE A 30 -31.06 -11.63 -5.92
N ARG A 31 -31.60 -12.70 -5.33
CA ARG A 31 -32.24 -12.56 -4.01
C ARG A 31 -31.10 -12.41 -3.01
N SER A 32 -30.66 -11.18 -2.77
CA SER A 32 -29.75 -10.84 -1.69
C SER A 32 -30.43 -11.17 -0.36
N GLY A 33 -30.15 -12.34 0.19
CA GLY A 33 -30.39 -12.57 1.61
C GLY A 33 -29.52 -11.59 2.38
N LEU A 34 -30.14 -10.56 2.98
CA LEU A 34 -29.49 -9.74 3.99
C LEU A 34 -29.07 -10.66 5.13
N ARG A 35 -27.79 -11.05 5.15
CA ARG A 35 -27.21 -11.75 6.29
C ARG A 35 -26.70 -10.70 7.25
N VAL A 36 -27.47 -10.46 8.31
CA VAL A 36 -27.01 -9.71 9.48
C VAL A 36 -25.95 -10.57 10.17
N VAL A 37 -24.72 -10.06 10.26
CA VAL A 37 -23.63 -10.74 10.97
C VAL A 37 -23.17 -9.81 12.09
N HIS A 38 -23.03 -10.34 13.31
CA HIS A 38 -22.57 -9.57 14.46
C HIS A 38 -21.08 -9.28 14.35
N ARG A 39 -20.63 -8.08 14.69
CA ARG A 39 -19.23 -7.66 14.52
C ARG A 39 -18.21 -8.63 15.15
N GLU A 40 -18.51 -9.18 16.32
CA GLU A 40 -17.63 -10.14 17.03
C GLU A 40 -17.52 -11.50 16.34
N SER A 41 -18.54 -11.89 15.55
CA SER A 41 -18.46 -13.06 14.69
C SER A 41 -17.82 -12.78 13.34
N ILE A 42 -17.51 -11.51 13.03
CA ILE A 42 -16.73 -11.09 11.85
C ILE A 42 -15.24 -10.88 12.19
N TYR A 43 -14.97 -10.41 13.41
CA TYR A 43 -13.61 -10.22 13.92
C TYR A 43 -13.45 -11.05 15.20
N PRO A 44 -13.06 -12.32 15.08
CA PRO A 44 -12.55 -13.02 16.24
C PRO A 44 -11.36 -12.19 16.76
N GLY A 45 -11.45 -11.67 17.98
CA GLY A 45 -10.35 -10.89 18.55
C GLY A 45 -9.03 -11.67 18.51
N LEU A 46 -7.92 -10.98 18.75
CA LEU A 46 -6.57 -11.56 18.67
C LEU A 46 -6.28 -12.62 19.76
N ALA A 47 -7.26 -12.96 20.59
CA ALA A 47 -7.19 -14.06 21.55
C ALA A 47 -6.94 -15.44 20.91
N SER A 48 -7.28 -15.60 19.62
CA SER A 48 -7.00 -16.82 18.85
C SER A 48 -5.74 -16.73 17.98
N TRP A 49 -4.93 -15.68 18.15
CA TRP A 49 -3.65 -15.56 17.48
C TRP A 49 -2.73 -16.69 17.92
N SER A 50 -2.68 -17.72 17.09
CA SER A 50 -1.59 -18.67 17.07
C SER A 50 -0.92 -18.55 15.71
N LYS A 51 0.41 -18.73 15.70
CA LYS A 51 1.20 -18.90 14.47
C LYS A 51 0.81 -20.15 13.66
N SER A 52 -0.28 -20.84 14.00
CA SER A 52 -0.85 -21.86 13.13
C SER A 52 -0.91 -21.28 11.73
N ALA A 53 -0.26 -21.95 10.80
CA ALA A 53 -0.19 -21.55 9.41
C ALA A 53 -1.56 -21.11 8.90
N PRO A 54 -1.63 -20.25 7.89
CA PRO A 54 -2.84 -20.15 7.09
C PRO A 54 -3.34 -21.55 6.74
N ASP A 55 -4.64 -21.70 6.50
CA ASP A 55 -5.20 -23.00 6.15
C ASP A 55 -4.60 -23.60 4.85
N SER A 56 -3.85 -22.79 4.08
CA SER A 56 -2.82 -23.21 3.12
C SER A 56 -1.51 -23.51 3.87
N THR A 57 -0.97 -24.72 3.73
CA THR A 57 0.20 -25.15 4.50
C THR A 57 1.35 -24.13 4.43
N PRO A 58 2.22 -24.01 5.45
CA PRO A 58 3.43 -23.20 5.34
C PRO A 58 4.24 -23.53 4.09
N ALA A 59 4.17 -24.79 3.64
CA ALA A 59 4.72 -25.25 2.38
C ALA A 59 4.02 -24.61 1.18
N ASP A 60 2.69 -24.49 1.11
CA ASP A 60 1.98 -23.83 0.00
C ASP A 60 2.30 -22.33 -0.11
N LEU A 61 2.40 -21.64 1.03
CA LEU A 61 2.74 -20.22 1.05
C LEU A 61 4.21 -19.96 0.84
N ALA A 62 5.08 -20.75 1.47
CA ALA A 62 6.50 -20.71 1.19
C ALA A 62 6.73 -21.13 -0.26
N GLU A 63 6.05 -22.11 -0.83
CA GLU A 63 6.18 -22.51 -2.23
C GLU A 63 5.65 -21.43 -3.17
N VAL A 64 4.50 -20.80 -2.89
CA VAL A 64 4.01 -19.66 -3.70
C VAL A 64 4.97 -18.47 -3.59
N LEU A 65 5.42 -18.11 -2.40
CA LEU A 65 6.35 -17.00 -2.18
C LEU A 65 7.76 -17.31 -2.70
N THR A 66 8.25 -18.53 -2.52
CA THR A 66 9.52 -19.05 -3.06
C THR A 66 9.42 -19.20 -4.57
N GLN A 67 8.30 -19.59 -5.14
CA GLN A 67 8.08 -19.59 -6.58
C GLN A 67 8.04 -18.17 -7.12
N ILE A 68 7.42 -17.22 -6.41
CA ILE A 68 7.49 -15.79 -6.72
C ILE A 68 8.96 -15.31 -6.67
N GLN A 69 9.70 -15.64 -5.60
CA GLN A 69 11.10 -15.26 -5.39
C GLN A 69 12.05 -15.91 -6.40
N ILE A 70 11.86 -17.19 -6.73
CA ILE A 70 12.60 -17.95 -7.75
C ILE A 70 12.29 -17.36 -9.13
N ASN A 71 11.02 -17.08 -9.44
CA ASN A 71 10.65 -16.44 -10.69
C ASN A 71 11.25 -15.02 -10.79
N GLN A 72 11.32 -14.28 -9.68
CA GLN A 72 12.03 -13.00 -9.65
C GLN A 72 13.54 -13.20 -9.86
N HIS A 73 14.16 -14.19 -9.20
CA HIS A 73 15.60 -14.48 -9.26
C HIS A 73 16.05 -14.99 -10.64
N LEU A 74 15.39 -16.00 -11.20
CA LEU A 74 15.66 -16.55 -12.53
C LEU A 74 15.51 -15.49 -13.63
N ASN A 75 14.54 -14.58 -13.49
CA ASN A 75 14.35 -13.50 -14.47
C ASN A 75 15.33 -12.35 -14.29
N ARG A 76 15.80 -12.06 -13.06
CA ARG A 76 16.97 -11.16 -12.84
C ARG A 76 18.22 -11.72 -13.52
N GLN A 77 18.46 -13.02 -13.43
CA GLN A 77 19.60 -13.65 -14.12
C GLN A 77 19.46 -13.62 -15.66
N ARG A 78 18.24 -13.73 -16.20
CA ARG A 78 17.98 -13.57 -17.65
C ARG A 78 18.23 -12.14 -18.15
N ALA A 79 17.93 -11.12 -17.34
CA ALA A 79 18.22 -9.72 -17.67
C ALA A 79 19.73 -9.41 -17.71
N PHE A 80 20.55 -10.16 -16.97
CA PHE A 80 22.01 -10.05 -17.00
C PHE A 80 22.70 -10.90 -18.10
N LYS A 81 21.95 -11.77 -18.79
CA LYS A 81 22.47 -12.64 -19.87
C LYS A 81 22.23 -12.12 -21.29
N VAL A 82 21.87 -10.84 -21.44
CA VAL A 82 21.94 -10.17 -22.75
C VAL A 82 23.32 -9.52 -22.87
N ILE A 83 24.34 -10.36 -23.08
CA ILE A 83 25.65 -9.94 -23.58
C ILE A 83 25.70 -10.30 -25.06
N GLN A 84 25.90 -9.26 -25.87
CA GLN A 84 26.40 -9.23 -27.25
C GLN A 84 26.12 -10.45 -28.14
N ALA A 85 25.14 -10.31 -29.03
CA ALA A 85 25.29 -10.89 -30.36
C ALA A 85 26.02 -9.86 -31.23
N SER A 86 27.26 -10.18 -31.58
CA SER A 86 28.06 -9.50 -32.58
C SER A 86 27.65 -9.92 -34.00
N ASP A 87 28.04 -9.07 -34.93
CA ASP A 87 28.38 -9.31 -36.34
C ASP A 87 27.37 -8.99 -37.46
N ALA A 88 27.84 -8.04 -38.27
CA ALA A 88 27.78 -7.91 -39.74
C ALA A 88 26.46 -7.49 -40.42
N ASP A 89 26.42 -6.28 -40.98
CA ASP A 89 26.86 -6.08 -42.37
C ASP A 89 27.07 -4.59 -42.70
N GLU A 90 28.23 -4.27 -43.27
CA GLU A 90 28.54 -3.00 -43.95
C GLU A 90 28.27 -3.16 -45.46
N THR A 91 27.78 -2.12 -46.13
CA THR A 91 28.36 -1.54 -47.38
C THR A 91 27.49 -0.38 -47.93
N PRO A 92 28.05 0.51 -48.78
CA PRO A 92 27.70 1.94 -48.84
C PRO A 92 27.15 2.42 -50.20
N ASP A 93 26.51 3.60 -50.23
CA ASP A 93 26.88 4.75 -51.10
C ASP A 93 25.85 5.91 -51.11
N SER A 94 26.40 7.11 -51.38
CA SER A 94 25.88 8.51 -51.30
C SER A 94 25.06 8.97 -52.55
N PRO A 95 24.60 10.26 -52.76
CA PRO A 95 25.04 11.54 -52.16
C PRO A 95 23.99 12.67 -51.83
N ALA A 96 24.45 13.64 -51.02
CA ALA A 96 24.22 15.12 -50.93
C ALA A 96 23.00 15.79 -51.66
N SER A 97 22.26 16.82 -51.19
CA SER A 97 22.43 18.01 -50.30
C SER A 97 21.08 18.83 -50.32
N PRO A 98 20.88 20.08 -49.78
CA PRO A 98 21.66 20.92 -48.87
C PRO A 98 20.89 21.53 -47.65
N ASN A 99 21.70 21.97 -46.67
CA ASN A 99 21.50 23.01 -45.64
C ASN A 99 20.19 23.81 -45.56
N ARG A 100 19.60 23.85 -44.35
CA ARG A 100 19.15 25.11 -43.72
C ARG A 100 19.46 25.13 -42.22
N ASN A 101 20.24 26.13 -41.83
CA ASN A 101 20.50 26.57 -40.46
C ASN A 101 19.18 26.93 -39.76
N PHE A 102 18.91 26.35 -38.59
CA PHE A 102 18.07 26.99 -37.58
C PHE A 102 18.53 26.61 -36.17
N SER A 103 18.99 27.65 -35.45
CA SER A 103 18.77 27.89 -34.03
C SER A 103 19.42 26.94 -33.00
N LEU A 104 20.47 27.47 -32.38
CA LEU A 104 21.26 26.93 -31.28
C LEU A 104 20.61 27.11 -29.88
N PHE A 105 19.27 27.09 -29.77
CA PHE A 105 18.57 27.30 -28.48
C PHE A 105 17.77 26.09 -27.95
N GLY A 106 17.89 24.90 -28.56
CA GLY A 106 17.15 23.70 -28.14
C GLY A 106 17.94 22.64 -27.34
N ALA A 107 19.27 22.63 -27.44
CA ALA A 107 20.09 21.51 -26.96
C ALA A 107 20.23 21.44 -25.43
N ALA A 108 20.30 22.60 -24.74
CA ALA A 108 20.48 22.65 -23.29
C ALA A 108 19.22 22.17 -22.52
N LYS A 109 18.02 22.54 -22.96
CA LYS A 109 16.75 22.09 -22.32
C LYS A 109 16.47 20.60 -22.55
N MET A 110 16.80 20.06 -23.73
CA MET A 110 16.65 18.63 -24.01
C MET A 110 17.70 17.77 -23.28
N SER A 111 18.94 18.26 -23.14
CA SER A 111 20.01 17.61 -22.39
C SER A 111 19.69 17.54 -20.90
N HIS A 112 19.21 18.64 -20.30
CA HIS A 112 18.80 18.69 -18.90
C HIS A 112 17.56 17.81 -18.61
N SER A 113 16.56 17.81 -19.52
CA SER A 113 15.39 16.91 -19.42
C SER A 113 15.76 15.43 -19.53
N ARG A 114 16.75 15.06 -20.36
CA ARG A 114 17.26 13.68 -20.45
C ARG A 114 18.06 13.28 -19.21
N LYS A 115 18.89 14.18 -18.66
CA LYS A 115 19.67 13.95 -17.42
C LYS A 115 18.76 13.79 -16.19
N ILE A 116 17.72 14.61 -16.10
CA ILE A 116 16.66 14.51 -15.11
C ILE A 116 15.88 13.20 -15.30
N LYS A 117 15.49 12.84 -16.53
CA LYS A 117 14.82 11.54 -16.81
C LYS A 117 15.69 10.32 -16.47
N SER A 118 17.02 10.39 -16.59
CA SER A 118 17.93 9.30 -16.19
C SER A 118 18.20 9.24 -14.69
N GLN A 119 18.06 10.36 -13.96
CA GLN A 119 18.14 10.40 -12.49
C GLN A 119 16.79 10.11 -11.80
N ILE A 120 15.66 10.23 -12.51
CA ILE A 120 14.29 10.09 -11.98
C ILE A 120 13.79 8.64 -11.86
N ARG A 121 14.51 7.64 -12.36
CA ARG A 121 14.03 6.26 -12.34
C ARG A 121 15.02 5.35 -11.62
N PRO A 122 14.84 5.06 -10.32
CA PRO A 122 15.40 3.82 -9.81
C PRO A 122 14.93 2.69 -10.73
N ALA A 123 15.87 1.90 -11.24
CA ALA A 123 15.54 0.79 -12.10
C ALA A 123 14.61 -0.15 -11.31
N CYS A 124 13.54 -0.61 -11.94
CA CYS A 124 12.60 -1.51 -11.28
C CYS A 124 13.23 -2.81 -10.77
N ALA A 125 14.43 -3.12 -11.24
CA ALA A 125 15.21 -4.29 -10.89
C ALA A 125 15.59 -4.37 -9.39
N ASP A 126 15.61 -3.23 -8.69
CA ASP A 126 16.19 -3.16 -7.34
C ASP A 126 15.16 -3.24 -6.21
N MET A 127 13.86 -3.15 -6.51
CA MET A 127 12.80 -3.18 -5.51
C MET A 127 12.11 -4.55 -5.45
N ASP A 128 12.21 -5.23 -4.31
CA ASP A 128 11.42 -6.44 -4.02
C ASP A 128 10.09 -6.06 -3.37
N LEU A 129 9.12 -5.61 -4.19
CA LEU A 129 7.79 -5.20 -3.73
C LEU A 129 6.72 -6.22 -4.13
N THR A 130 5.88 -6.62 -3.16
CA THR A 130 4.66 -7.40 -3.39
C THR A 130 3.41 -6.60 -2.99
N LEU A 131 2.35 -6.67 -3.78
CA LEU A 131 1.05 -6.06 -3.47
C LEU A 131 0.18 -7.11 -2.79
N HIS A 132 -0.36 -6.81 -1.62
CA HIS A 132 -1.33 -7.65 -0.93
C HIS A 132 -2.68 -6.95 -0.96
N VAL A 133 -3.65 -7.59 -1.62
CA VAL A 133 -5.01 -7.06 -1.79
C VAL A 133 -5.96 -7.90 -0.94
N PHE A 134 -6.67 -7.26 -0.01
CA PHE A 134 -7.63 -7.92 0.88
C PHE A 134 -9.05 -7.73 0.33
N ALA A 135 -9.80 -8.82 0.22
CA ALA A 135 -11.17 -8.79 -0.30
C ALA A 135 -12.07 -9.79 0.43
N TRP A 136 -13.36 -9.47 0.47
CA TRP A 136 -14.39 -10.35 1.05
C TRP A 136 -15.69 -10.30 0.24
N ARG A 137 -16.47 -9.22 0.36
CA ARG A 137 -17.85 -9.17 -0.16
C ARG A 137 -18.22 -7.91 -0.96
N ARG A 138 -17.32 -6.93 -1.16
CA ARG A 138 -17.60 -5.70 -1.94
C ARG A 138 -17.01 -5.80 -3.35
N VAL A 139 -17.79 -6.29 -4.31
CA VAL A 139 -17.37 -6.48 -5.71
C VAL A 139 -17.05 -5.14 -6.37
N GLN A 140 -17.96 -4.17 -6.27
CA GLN A 140 -17.78 -2.87 -6.94
C GLN A 140 -16.56 -2.11 -6.41
N SER A 141 -16.34 -2.18 -5.09
CA SER A 141 -15.19 -1.56 -4.46
C SER A 141 -13.88 -2.21 -4.91
N LEU A 142 -13.83 -3.55 -4.92
CA LEU A 142 -12.68 -4.30 -5.41
C LEU A 142 -12.38 -3.98 -6.89
N VAL A 143 -13.41 -3.92 -7.75
CA VAL A 143 -13.24 -3.55 -9.17
C VAL A 143 -12.63 -2.15 -9.29
N ARG A 144 -13.07 -1.19 -8.48
CA ARG A 144 -12.51 0.18 -8.47
C ARG A 144 -11.04 0.17 -8.05
N LEU A 145 -10.68 -0.56 -6.98
CA LEU A 145 -9.27 -0.73 -6.58
C LEU A 145 -8.43 -1.35 -7.70
N LEU A 146 -8.86 -2.48 -8.25
CA LEU A 146 -8.14 -3.22 -9.29
C LEU A 146 -7.91 -2.39 -10.55
N LYS A 147 -8.90 -1.58 -10.93
CA LYS A 147 -8.77 -0.63 -12.04
C LYS A 147 -7.67 0.41 -11.75
N SER A 148 -7.60 0.95 -10.54
CA SER A 148 -6.55 1.91 -10.16
C SER A 148 -5.16 1.26 -10.07
N ILE A 149 -5.06 0.00 -9.65
CA ILE A 149 -3.81 -0.78 -9.71
C ILE A 149 -3.34 -0.95 -11.15
N GLN A 150 -4.26 -1.29 -12.08
CA GLN A 150 -3.93 -1.47 -13.49
C GLN A 150 -3.55 -0.16 -14.20
N ASP A 151 -4.22 0.94 -13.86
CA ASP A 151 -4.00 2.24 -14.49
C ASP A 151 -2.65 2.86 -14.12
N ALA A 152 -2.00 2.47 -13.02
CA ALA A 152 -0.78 3.15 -12.60
C ALA A 152 0.41 3.09 -13.58
N ASP A 153 1.29 4.08 -13.46
CA ASP A 153 2.48 4.28 -14.27
C ASP A 153 3.64 3.43 -13.74
N TYR A 154 3.70 2.18 -14.17
CA TYR A 154 4.85 1.33 -13.89
C TYR A 154 5.91 1.51 -14.98
N PRO A 155 7.19 1.75 -14.62
CA PRO A 155 8.30 1.70 -15.56
C PRO A 155 8.31 0.41 -16.40
N ALA A 156 8.80 0.52 -17.63
CA ALA A 156 8.91 -0.62 -18.54
C ALA A 156 9.78 -1.73 -17.91
N GLY A 157 9.35 -2.98 -18.08
CA GLY A 157 10.05 -4.14 -17.50
C GLY A 157 9.81 -4.35 -16.00
N CYS A 158 9.08 -3.47 -15.32
CA CYS A 158 8.74 -3.67 -13.91
C CYS A 158 7.96 -4.96 -13.69
N ARG A 159 8.42 -5.75 -12.71
CA ARG A 159 7.72 -6.95 -12.26
C ARG A 159 7.28 -6.80 -10.82
N VAL A 160 5.99 -6.95 -10.59
CA VAL A 160 5.32 -6.62 -9.33
C VAL A 160 4.32 -7.74 -9.02
N PRO A 161 4.65 -8.71 -8.15
CA PRO A 161 3.71 -9.74 -7.73
C PRO A 161 2.48 -9.17 -7.02
N ILE A 162 1.33 -9.83 -7.21
CA ILE A 162 0.10 -9.55 -6.47
C ILE A 162 -0.34 -10.81 -5.74
N VAL A 163 -0.67 -10.67 -4.46
CA VAL A 163 -1.30 -11.69 -3.63
C VAL A 163 -2.69 -11.21 -3.23
N PHE A 164 -3.72 -11.92 -3.68
CA PHE A 164 -5.09 -11.71 -3.24
C PHE A 164 -5.38 -12.54 -2.00
N HIS A 165 -5.89 -11.90 -0.95
CA HIS A 165 -6.32 -12.54 0.28
C HIS A 165 -7.85 -12.50 0.36
N LEU A 166 -8.47 -13.67 0.39
CA LEU A 166 -9.92 -13.84 0.47
C LEU A 166 -10.31 -14.46 1.82
N ASP A 167 -11.09 -13.72 2.60
CA ASP A 167 -11.61 -14.25 3.87
C ASP A 167 -12.69 -15.31 3.63
N ALA A 168 -12.87 -16.24 4.57
CA ALA A 168 -13.92 -17.25 4.44
C ALA A 168 -15.31 -16.60 4.35
N GLY A 169 -16.19 -17.21 3.55
CA GLY A 169 -17.50 -16.63 3.24
C GLY A 169 -17.45 -15.45 2.28
N TYR A 170 -16.34 -15.28 1.53
CA TYR A 170 -16.27 -14.33 0.42
C TYR A 170 -17.41 -14.55 -0.58
N LEU A 171 -17.81 -13.47 -1.28
CA LEU A 171 -18.85 -13.55 -2.30
C LEU A 171 -18.29 -14.18 -3.59
N ASP A 172 -18.99 -15.11 -4.22
CA ASP A 172 -18.51 -15.77 -5.45
C ASP A 172 -18.17 -14.77 -6.57
N ALA A 173 -18.92 -13.68 -6.66
CA ALA A 173 -18.64 -12.59 -7.60
C ALA A 173 -17.28 -11.90 -7.34
N VAL A 174 -16.84 -11.79 -6.08
CA VAL A 174 -15.50 -11.31 -5.74
C VAL A 174 -14.43 -12.27 -6.26
N ALA A 175 -14.63 -13.58 -6.08
CA ALA A 175 -13.69 -14.58 -6.59
C ALA A 175 -13.64 -14.63 -8.13
N GLU A 176 -14.77 -14.41 -8.81
CA GLU A 176 -14.84 -14.26 -10.27
C GLU A 176 -14.04 -13.03 -10.75
N VAL A 177 -14.19 -11.88 -10.10
CA VAL A 177 -13.41 -10.67 -10.42
C VAL A 177 -11.91 -10.94 -10.29
N ILE A 178 -11.46 -11.62 -9.23
CA ILE A 178 -10.04 -11.92 -9.02
C ILE A 178 -9.52 -12.92 -10.06
N ARG A 179 -10.28 -13.98 -10.38
CA ARG A 179 -9.86 -14.98 -11.38
C ARG A 179 -9.84 -14.42 -12.80
N SER A 180 -10.72 -13.47 -13.11
CA SER A 180 -10.76 -12.79 -14.41
C SER A 180 -9.74 -11.66 -14.51
N PHE A 181 -9.20 -11.18 -13.38
CA PHE A 181 -8.17 -10.14 -13.36
C PHE A 181 -6.94 -10.54 -14.20
N ARG A 182 -6.49 -9.62 -15.05
CA ARG A 182 -5.32 -9.81 -15.90
C ARG A 182 -4.20 -8.90 -15.44
N TRP A 183 -3.06 -9.50 -15.16
CA TRP A 183 -1.90 -8.81 -14.65
C TRP A 183 -0.66 -9.08 -15.49
N ALA A 184 -0.33 -8.15 -16.38
CA ALA A 184 0.80 -8.28 -17.28
C ALA A 184 2.17 -8.07 -16.59
N ARG A 185 2.16 -7.60 -15.34
CA ARG A 185 3.37 -7.14 -14.64
C ARG A 185 3.88 -8.14 -13.62
N GLY A 186 3.32 -9.32 -13.46
CA GLY A 186 3.83 -10.23 -12.43
C GLY A 186 2.95 -11.45 -12.22
N PRO A 187 3.42 -12.38 -11.39
CA PRO A 187 2.57 -13.49 -10.95
C PRO A 187 1.42 -12.95 -10.09
N ILE A 188 0.29 -13.66 -10.16
CA ILE A 188 -0.84 -13.52 -9.25
C ILE A 188 -0.89 -14.77 -8.38
N ALA A 189 -1.02 -14.59 -7.07
CA ALA A 189 -1.40 -15.63 -6.13
C ALA A 189 -2.78 -15.32 -5.53
N ILE A 190 -3.56 -16.36 -5.24
CA ILE A 190 -4.88 -16.23 -4.60
C ILE A 190 -4.90 -17.13 -3.38
N LEU A 191 -5.01 -16.52 -2.21
CA LEU A 191 -5.05 -17.17 -0.91
C LEU A 191 -6.46 -17.06 -0.35
N LYS A 192 -7.08 -18.21 -0.09
CA LYS A 192 -8.43 -18.31 0.44
C LYS A 192 -8.36 -18.89 1.84
N SER A 193 -8.92 -18.18 2.82
CA SER A 193 -9.05 -18.72 4.17
C SER A 193 -10.14 -19.78 4.23
N LYS A 194 -9.93 -20.88 4.97
CA LYS A 194 -10.97 -21.90 5.20
C LYS A 194 -11.89 -21.50 6.35
N SER A 195 -11.36 -20.75 7.31
CA SER A 195 -12.07 -20.19 8.46
C SER A 195 -12.19 -18.66 8.37
N HIS A 196 -13.21 -18.09 9.01
CA HIS A 196 -13.41 -16.64 8.97
C HIS A 196 -12.42 -15.96 9.92
N LEU A 197 -11.45 -15.24 9.34
CA LEU A 197 -10.34 -14.64 10.07
C LEU A 197 -10.63 -13.21 10.51
N GLY A 198 -11.41 -12.46 9.72
CA GLY A 198 -11.52 -11.01 9.81
C GLY A 198 -10.25 -10.31 9.31
N LEU A 199 -10.38 -9.01 9.02
CA LEU A 199 -9.29 -8.22 8.42
C LEU A 199 -8.00 -8.24 9.27
N SER A 200 -8.12 -8.17 10.59
CA SER A 200 -6.95 -8.11 11.47
C SER A 200 -6.07 -9.36 11.35
N HIS A 201 -6.64 -10.56 11.47
CA HIS A 201 -5.85 -11.79 11.29
C HIS A 201 -5.37 -11.97 9.86
N MET A 202 -6.17 -11.60 8.86
CA MET A 202 -5.73 -11.62 7.47
C MET A 202 -4.50 -10.76 7.24
N MET A 203 -4.53 -9.50 7.72
CA MET A 203 -3.42 -8.55 7.58
C MET A 203 -2.14 -9.10 8.23
N LEU A 204 -2.25 -9.59 9.46
CA LEU A 204 -1.12 -10.10 10.23
C LEU A 204 -0.52 -11.39 9.63
N ARG A 205 -1.32 -12.19 8.92
CA ARG A 205 -0.87 -13.41 8.21
C ARG A 205 -0.51 -13.18 6.74
N ALA A 206 -0.73 -11.97 6.22
CA ALA A 206 -0.68 -11.71 4.80
C ALA A 206 0.71 -11.89 4.19
N TRP A 207 1.75 -11.68 4.99
CA TRP A 207 3.11 -11.55 4.50
C TRP A 207 4.15 -12.06 5.48
N THR A 208 5.03 -12.93 4.99
CA THR A 208 6.28 -13.31 5.63
C THR A 208 7.42 -12.78 4.74
N PRO A 209 8.15 -11.75 5.20
CA PRO A 209 9.21 -11.16 4.39
C PRO A 209 10.32 -12.16 4.06
N ALA A 210 10.78 -12.17 2.81
CA ALA A 210 11.89 -13.01 2.38
C ALA A 210 13.24 -12.49 2.91
N LYS A 211 13.36 -11.16 2.96
CA LYS A 211 14.57 -10.41 3.30
C LYS A 211 14.19 -9.17 4.11
N PRO A 212 15.12 -8.61 4.89
CA PRO A 212 14.91 -7.35 5.61
C PRO A 212 14.45 -6.18 4.71
N ASN A 213 14.98 -6.11 3.48
CA ASN A 213 14.66 -5.06 2.52
C ASN A 213 13.52 -5.43 1.54
N SER A 214 12.85 -6.58 1.71
CA SER A 214 11.61 -6.85 1.00
C SER A 214 10.54 -5.83 1.42
N LEU A 215 9.65 -5.49 0.51
CA LEU A 215 8.58 -4.53 0.72
C LEU A 215 7.21 -5.18 0.45
N ALA A 216 6.21 -4.82 1.24
CA ALA A 216 4.82 -5.17 0.98
C ALA A 216 3.95 -3.92 0.99
N LEU A 217 3.12 -3.77 -0.05
CA LEU A 217 2.06 -2.77 -0.12
C LEU A 217 0.72 -3.42 0.22
N PHE A 218 0.11 -2.98 1.30
CA PHE A 218 -1.19 -3.49 1.77
C PHE A 218 -2.34 -2.60 1.28
N LEU A 219 -3.35 -3.23 0.68
CA LEU A 219 -4.48 -2.56 0.03
C LEU A 219 -5.80 -3.25 0.38
N GLU A 220 -6.70 -2.50 1.01
CA GLU A 220 -8.09 -2.91 1.21
C GLU A 220 -8.93 -2.55 -0.02
N ASP A 221 -10.01 -3.30 -0.25
CA ASP A 221 -10.93 -3.14 -1.39
C ASP A 221 -11.60 -1.76 -1.46
N ASP A 222 -11.63 -0.96 -0.38
CA ASP A 222 -12.17 0.41 -0.34
C ASP A 222 -11.17 1.54 -0.56
N VAL A 223 -9.96 1.21 -1.00
CA VAL A 223 -8.95 2.18 -1.42
C VAL A 223 -9.02 2.42 -2.94
N SER A 224 -8.64 3.61 -3.39
CA SER A 224 -8.26 3.89 -4.78
C SER A 224 -6.89 4.53 -4.84
N LEU A 225 -6.13 4.21 -5.88
CA LEU A 225 -4.75 4.64 -6.04
C LEU A 225 -4.61 5.71 -7.12
N SER A 226 -3.70 6.65 -6.90
CA SER A 226 -3.21 7.58 -7.92
C SER A 226 -2.50 6.81 -9.03
N PRO A 227 -2.58 7.25 -10.29
CA PRO A 227 -1.74 6.67 -11.35
C PRO A 227 -0.22 6.78 -11.06
N LEU A 228 0.20 7.67 -10.14
CA LEU A 228 1.60 7.84 -9.76
C LEU A 228 2.00 7.07 -8.50
N TYR A 229 1.11 6.28 -7.89
CA TYR A 229 1.38 5.63 -6.61
C TYR A 229 2.62 4.74 -6.66
N PHE A 230 2.79 3.98 -7.75
CA PHE A 230 3.89 3.03 -7.86
C PHE A 230 5.24 3.75 -7.94
N THR A 231 5.33 4.79 -8.76
CA THR A 231 6.53 5.63 -8.84
C THR A 231 6.86 6.30 -7.51
N PHE A 232 5.85 6.70 -6.73
CA PHE A 232 6.07 7.24 -5.39
C PHE A 232 6.57 6.16 -4.42
N THR A 233 6.00 4.95 -4.47
CA THR A 233 6.52 3.80 -3.72
C THR A 233 7.98 3.52 -4.06
N GLN A 234 8.36 3.53 -5.34
CA GLN A 234 9.75 3.33 -5.75
C GLN A 234 10.69 4.42 -5.23
N TRP A 235 10.23 5.67 -5.26
CA TRP A 235 10.97 6.81 -4.71
C TRP A 235 11.18 6.66 -3.20
N CYS A 236 10.10 6.40 -2.44
CA CYS A 236 10.16 6.12 -1.00
C CYS A 236 11.11 4.96 -0.70
N ALA A 237 10.98 3.86 -1.44
CA ALA A 237 11.82 2.68 -1.28
C ALA A 237 13.30 3.04 -1.42
N SER A 238 13.68 3.66 -2.54
CA SER A 238 15.06 3.91 -2.92
C SER A 238 15.78 4.93 -2.05
N HIS A 239 15.04 5.85 -1.43
CA HIS A 239 15.64 6.97 -0.69
C HIS A 239 15.44 6.86 0.82
N LEU A 240 14.36 6.23 1.28
CA LEU A 240 13.94 6.30 2.69
C LEU A 240 13.78 4.93 3.36
N LEU A 241 13.59 3.83 2.62
CA LEU A 241 13.25 2.53 3.22
C LEU A 241 14.35 1.48 3.10
N VAL A 242 15.05 1.41 1.97
CA VAL A 242 16.03 0.33 1.71
C VAL A 242 17.46 0.73 2.03
N ASN A 243 17.69 1.97 2.47
CA ASN A 243 19.00 2.44 2.94
C ASN A 243 19.05 2.49 4.48
N PRO A 244 19.67 1.50 5.13
CA PRO A 244 19.57 1.31 6.58
C PRO A 244 20.36 2.32 7.41
N SER A 245 21.32 3.08 6.86
CA SER A 245 22.19 3.93 7.70
C SER A 245 21.54 5.25 8.13
N LYS A 246 20.65 5.82 7.31
CA LYS A 246 20.08 7.16 7.55
C LYS A 246 18.65 7.13 8.10
N TYR A 247 17.88 6.11 7.74
CA TYR A 247 16.45 6.00 8.06
C TYR A 247 16.09 4.64 8.67
N SER A 248 16.98 4.10 9.51
CA SER A 248 16.78 2.81 10.18
C SER A 248 15.49 2.74 10.99
N ASP A 249 15.00 3.87 11.52
CA ASP A 249 13.79 3.93 12.34
C ASP A 249 12.52 4.08 11.49
N VAL A 250 12.61 4.04 10.16
CA VAL A 250 11.47 4.20 9.25
C VAL A 250 10.88 2.84 8.89
N ILE A 251 9.70 2.53 9.44
CA ILE A 251 9.02 1.24 9.22
C ILE A 251 8.43 1.12 7.81
N GLY A 252 8.13 2.24 7.15
CA GLY A 252 7.39 2.23 5.90
C GLY A 252 7.01 3.62 5.36
N CYS A 253 6.20 3.61 4.30
CA CYS A 253 5.73 4.81 3.62
C CYS A 253 4.22 4.69 3.33
N SER A 254 3.44 5.68 3.77
CA SER A 254 2.02 5.80 3.50
C SER A 254 1.79 6.36 2.10
N LEU A 255 0.77 5.86 1.40
CA LEU A 255 0.26 6.46 0.17
C LEU A 255 -0.84 7.50 0.45
N TYR A 256 -1.37 7.53 1.68
CA TYR A 256 -2.46 8.39 2.12
C TYR A 256 -1.93 9.55 2.99
N THR A 257 -2.60 10.71 2.94
CA THR A 257 -2.36 11.86 3.82
C THR A 257 -3.45 11.96 4.88
N PRO A 258 -3.12 11.88 6.19
CA PRO A 258 -4.11 11.90 7.26
C PRO A 258 -4.92 13.20 7.30
N ARG A 259 -6.21 13.05 7.59
CA ARG A 259 -7.19 14.15 7.77
C ARG A 259 -7.85 14.19 9.14
N LEU A 260 -7.54 13.20 9.98
CA LEU A 260 -8.18 12.96 11.27
C LEU A 260 -7.12 12.60 12.31
N ASN A 261 -7.33 13.05 13.54
CA ASN A 261 -6.62 12.54 14.70
C ASN A 261 -7.35 11.31 15.25
N GLU A 262 -7.08 10.14 14.65
CA GLU A 262 -7.75 8.89 14.99
C GLU A 262 -7.45 8.39 16.42
N ILE A 263 -6.33 8.81 17.01
CA ILE A 263 -5.92 8.37 18.36
C ILE A 263 -6.39 9.30 19.48
N SER A 264 -7.02 10.42 19.16
CA SER A 264 -7.51 11.36 20.16
C SER A 264 -8.57 10.69 21.06
N SER A 265 -8.49 10.95 22.37
CA SER A 265 -9.56 10.59 23.30
C SER A 265 -10.81 11.41 23.01
N THR A 266 -11.73 10.86 22.24
CA THR A 266 -13.02 11.49 21.87
C THR A 266 -14.19 10.72 22.48
N ILE A 267 -15.23 11.46 22.88
CA ILE A 267 -16.52 10.90 23.30
C ILE A 267 -17.32 10.34 22.11
N ASP A 268 -16.97 10.75 20.88
CA ASP A 268 -17.55 10.23 19.65
C ASP A 268 -16.47 9.53 18.80
N PRO A 269 -16.25 8.23 19.03
CA PRO A 269 -15.38 7.37 18.26
C PRO A 269 -15.53 7.42 16.74
N GLN A 270 -16.73 7.70 16.23
CA GLN A 270 -17.04 7.69 14.81
C GLN A 270 -16.76 9.04 14.13
N ASN A 271 -16.54 10.08 14.93
CA ASN A 271 -16.21 11.43 14.49
C ASN A 271 -14.95 11.95 15.20
N PRO A 272 -13.77 11.36 14.92
CA PRO A 272 -12.51 11.88 15.48
C PRO A 272 -12.26 13.33 15.02
N PRO A 273 -11.52 14.13 15.82
CA PRO A 273 -11.18 15.50 15.45
C PRO A 273 -10.46 15.57 14.10
N ALA A 274 -10.78 16.61 13.31
CA ALA A 274 -10.03 16.90 12.10
C ALA A 274 -8.59 17.26 12.44
N TRP A 275 -7.66 16.79 11.61
CA TRP A 275 -6.24 17.12 11.73
C TRP A 275 -5.60 17.09 10.35
N ARG A 276 -4.76 18.05 10.01
CA ARG A 276 -4.12 18.10 8.69
C ARG A 276 -2.66 18.52 8.83
N PRO A 277 -1.73 17.89 8.09
CA PRO A 277 -0.32 18.28 8.10
C PRO A 277 -0.11 19.77 7.74
N SER A 278 -0.95 20.30 6.85
CA SER A 278 -0.95 21.70 6.43
C SER A 278 -1.19 22.72 7.55
N GLN A 279 -1.64 22.28 8.74
CA GLN A 279 -1.82 23.15 9.91
C GLN A 279 -0.49 23.52 10.60
N PHE A 280 0.58 22.76 10.38
CA PHE A 280 1.87 22.97 11.03
C PHE A 280 3.08 22.79 10.09
N LEU A 281 2.89 22.17 8.93
CA LEU A 281 3.90 22.12 7.86
C LEU A 281 3.72 23.30 6.91
N SER A 282 4.83 23.94 6.54
CA SER A 282 4.82 24.89 5.43
C SER A 282 4.50 24.18 4.11
N GLN A 283 3.98 24.92 3.13
CA GLN A 283 3.64 24.35 1.82
C GLN A 283 4.84 23.82 1.03
N GLU A 284 6.06 24.16 1.45
CA GLU A 284 7.33 23.69 0.88
C GLU A 284 7.74 22.31 1.43
N LYS A 285 7.09 21.82 2.49
CA LYS A 285 7.34 20.51 3.09
C LYS A 285 6.34 19.48 2.55
N HIS A 286 6.80 18.71 1.57
CA HIS A 286 5.97 17.74 0.84
C HIS A 286 5.93 16.36 1.48
N LEU A 287 6.74 16.13 2.51
CA LEU A 287 6.79 14.90 3.30
C LEU A 287 6.95 15.23 4.78
N PHE A 288 6.53 14.30 5.63
CA PHE A 288 6.85 14.28 7.05
C PHE A 288 6.97 12.84 7.56
N LEU A 289 7.62 12.67 8.70
CA LEU A 289 7.70 11.42 9.44
C LEU A 289 6.68 11.45 10.57
N PHE A 290 5.93 10.37 10.75
CA PHE A 290 4.88 10.31 11.76
C PHE A 290 4.94 8.99 12.53
N GLN A 291 4.86 9.06 13.86
CA GLN A 291 4.79 7.89 14.74
C GLN A 291 3.38 7.27 14.76
N LEU A 292 2.76 7.12 13.58
CA LEU A 292 1.44 6.52 13.40
C LEU A 292 1.46 5.67 12.12
N PRO A 293 1.09 4.38 12.17
CA PRO A 293 1.01 3.55 10.96
C PRO A 293 -0.20 3.95 10.11
N SER A 294 -0.08 3.80 8.79
CA SER A 294 -1.18 4.02 7.86
C SER A 294 -1.91 2.71 7.56
N SER A 295 -3.24 2.76 7.39
CA SER A 295 -4.07 1.61 7.02
C SER A 295 -4.70 1.73 5.63
N TRP A 296 -4.53 2.85 4.93
CA TRP A 296 -5.24 3.13 3.68
C TRP A 296 -4.29 3.20 2.48
N GLY A 297 -3.53 2.13 2.27
CA GLY A 297 -2.44 2.07 1.30
C GLY A 297 -1.12 2.41 1.97
N ALA A 298 -0.43 1.39 2.45
CA ALA A 298 0.84 1.55 3.17
C ALA A 298 1.85 0.50 2.70
N VAL A 299 3.09 0.95 2.52
CA VAL A 299 4.25 0.12 2.23
C VAL A 299 4.99 -0.15 3.54
N TYR A 300 5.27 -1.41 3.84
CA TYR A 300 6.04 -1.84 5.00
C TYR A 300 7.33 -2.54 4.59
N THR A 301 8.38 -2.35 5.39
CA THR A 301 9.67 -3.04 5.21
C THR A 301 9.68 -4.40 5.92
N GLY A 302 10.42 -5.34 5.37
CA GLY A 302 10.50 -6.71 5.86
C GLY A 302 11.12 -6.81 7.24
N GLU A 303 12.17 -6.02 7.50
CA GLU A 303 12.85 -5.93 8.80
C GLU A 303 11.87 -5.58 9.91
N HIS A 304 11.17 -4.45 9.74
CA HIS A 304 10.27 -3.93 10.76
C HIS A 304 8.99 -4.76 10.89
N TRP A 305 8.45 -5.29 9.79
CA TRP A 305 7.29 -6.16 9.85
C TRP A 305 7.62 -7.47 10.59
N THR A 306 8.78 -8.06 10.32
CA THR A 306 9.25 -9.26 11.04
C THR A 306 9.41 -8.98 12.54
N GLY A 307 10.02 -7.85 12.88
CA GLY A 307 10.15 -7.40 14.26
C GLY A 307 8.81 -7.16 14.95
N PHE A 308 7.83 -6.58 14.24
CA PHE A 308 6.48 -6.37 14.73
C PHE A 308 5.76 -7.70 15.00
N ILE A 309 5.81 -8.67 14.08
CA ILE A 309 5.18 -9.99 14.29
C ILE A 309 5.79 -10.69 15.51
N GLY A 310 7.13 -10.66 15.66
CA GLY A 310 7.79 -11.22 16.84
C GLY A 310 7.38 -10.53 18.15
N TYR A 311 7.25 -9.20 18.13
CA TYR A 311 6.71 -8.44 19.25
C TYR A 311 5.26 -8.83 19.55
N LEU A 312 4.41 -8.97 18.54
CA LEU A 312 3.00 -9.33 18.71
C LEU A 312 2.83 -10.70 19.40
N ASP A 313 3.61 -11.71 18.99
CA ASP A 313 3.58 -13.03 19.62
C ASP A 313 3.94 -13.00 21.11
N TRP A 314 4.94 -12.18 21.45
CA TRP A 314 5.32 -11.98 22.85
C TRP A 314 4.22 -11.21 23.59
N ARG A 315 3.74 -10.11 23.00
CA ARG A 315 2.76 -9.20 23.56
C ARG A 315 1.44 -9.89 23.89
N LEU A 316 0.98 -10.80 23.04
CA LEU A 316 -0.29 -11.51 23.24
C LEU A 316 -0.24 -12.59 24.34
N ARG A 317 0.96 -12.97 24.82
CA ARG A 317 1.13 -13.81 26.02
C ARG A 317 1.07 -13.03 27.33
N GLN A 318 1.07 -11.70 27.25
CA GLN A 318 1.05 -10.83 28.42
C GLN A 318 -0.40 -10.53 28.83
N ASP A 319 -0.81 -11.10 29.96
CA ASP A 319 -2.13 -10.85 30.57
C ASP A 319 -2.31 -9.38 30.95
N LYS A 320 -1.28 -8.80 31.57
CA LYS A 320 -1.21 -7.37 31.92
C LYS A 320 -0.14 -6.69 31.10
N PHE A 321 -0.46 -5.51 30.59
CA PHE A 321 0.46 -4.72 29.78
C PHE A 321 0.21 -3.22 29.99
N PRO A 322 1.25 -2.37 30.04
CA PRO A 322 1.07 -0.93 30.16
C PRO A 322 0.32 -0.37 28.95
N GLU A 323 -0.53 0.62 29.18
CA GLU A 323 -1.19 1.35 28.10
C GLU A 323 -0.23 2.36 27.44
N VAL A 324 -0.44 2.63 26.15
CA VAL A 324 0.24 3.73 25.47
C VAL A 324 -0.36 5.05 25.97
N PRO A 325 0.42 5.96 26.59
CA PRO A 325 -0.13 7.14 27.23
C PRO A 325 -0.98 8.01 26.28
N GLY A 326 -2.17 8.40 26.73
CA GLY A 326 -3.05 9.31 25.99
C GLY A 326 -3.58 8.79 24.64
N SER A 327 -3.36 7.51 24.32
CA SER A 327 -3.76 6.94 23.03
C SER A 327 -5.11 6.24 23.11
N ARG A 328 -6.07 6.65 22.28
CA ARG A 328 -7.33 5.93 22.10
C ARG A 328 -7.14 4.50 21.56
N SER A 329 -5.98 4.21 20.94
CA SER A 329 -5.68 2.87 20.42
C SER A 329 -5.72 1.78 21.49
N ASN A 330 -5.55 2.11 22.77
CA ASN A 330 -5.71 1.17 23.89
C ASN A 330 -7.10 0.49 23.93
N MET A 331 -8.12 1.16 23.38
CA MET A 331 -9.49 0.64 23.29
C MET A 331 -9.73 -0.26 22.06
N TRP A 332 -8.82 -0.31 21.09
CA TRP A 332 -9.01 -1.04 19.84
C TRP A 332 -8.64 -2.53 19.96
N ARG A 333 -9.34 -3.26 20.83
CA ARG A 333 -9.03 -4.66 21.20
C ARG A 333 -8.89 -5.63 20.01
N GLN A 334 -9.62 -5.39 18.93
CA GLN A 334 -9.65 -6.27 17.75
C GLN A 334 -8.79 -5.74 16.58
N SER A 335 -8.13 -4.59 16.72
CA SER A 335 -7.39 -3.97 15.63
C SER A 335 -5.92 -4.38 15.64
N TRP A 336 -5.43 -4.93 14.54
CA TRP A 336 -3.99 -5.15 14.34
C TRP A 336 -3.18 -3.84 14.46
N LYS A 337 -3.78 -2.72 14.04
CA LYS A 337 -3.16 -1.38 14.06
C LYS A 337 -2.81 -0.92 15.47
N ARG A 338 -3.61 -1.33 16.48
CA ARG A 338 -3.30 -1.07 17.91
C ARG A 338 -1.91 -1.58 18.26
N TYR A 339 -1.65 -2.85 17.99
CA TYR A 339 -0.40 -3.49 18.37
C TYR A 339 0.78 -2.92 17.58
N LEU A 340 0.54 -2.51 16.34
CA LEU A 340 1.55 -1.81 15.56
C LEU A 340 1.87 -0.42 16.13
N ILE A 341 0.87 0.32 16.62
CA ILE A 341 1.09 1.58 17.37
C ILE A 341 1.90 1.32 18.64
N GLU A 342 1.54 0.29 19.43
CA GLU A 342 2.31 -0.11 20.62
C GLU A 342 3.78 -0.40 20.26
N TYR A 343 4.02 -1.17 19.20
CA TYR A 343 5.36 -1.51 18.70
C TYR A 343 6.16 -0.27 18.22
N MET A 344 5.53 0.59 17.42
CA MET A 344 6.17 1.82 16.93
C MET A 344 6.53 2.76 18.09
N TYR A 345 5.65 2.89 19.08
CA TYR A 345 5.89 3.70 20.27
C TYR A 345 7.04 3.13 21.13
N LEU A 346 7.07 1.80 21.32
CA LEU A 346 8.14 1.10 22.02
C LEU A 346 9.52 1.30 21.36
N LYS A 347 9.55 1.36 20.03
CA LYS A 347 10.77 1.34 19.22
C LYS A 347 11.17 2.70 18.62
N SER A 348 10.37 3.75 18.82
CA SER A 348 10.54 5.08 18.18
C SER A 348 10.42 5.03 16.66
N LEU A 349 9.66 4.07 16.14
CA LEU A 349 9.55 3.91 14.69
C LEU A 349 8.62 4.96 14.09
N LEU A 350 8.97 5.38 12.88
CA LEU A 350 8.30 6.42 12.12
C LEU A 350 7.85 5.88 10.76
N MET A 351 6.77 6.42 10.23
CA MET A 351 6.33 6.15 8.86
C MET A 351 6.39 7.46 8.05
N VAL A 352 6.79 7.37 6.79
CA VAL A 352 6.78 8.51 5.85
C VAL A 352 5.35 8.79 5.40
N TYR A 353 4.98 10.06 5.35
CA TYR A 353 3.68 10.52 4.85
C TYR A 353 3.82 11.64 3.80
N PRO A 354 3.02 11.61 2.72
CA PRO A 354 2.89 12.72 1.79
C PRO A 354 2.14 13.90 2.43
N SER A 355 2.56 15.12 2.08
CA SER A 355 1.97 16.40 2.52
C SER A 355 1.94 17.40 1.36
N PHE A 356 1.23 17.04 0.28
CA PHE A 356 1.01 17.96 -0.84
C PHE A 356 -0.16 18.90 -0.55
N ALA A 357 -0.28 19.95 -1.38
CA ALA A 357 -1.37 20.91 -1.28
C ALA A 357 -2.75 20.21 -1.30
N ASN A 358 -3.69 20.72 -0.52
CA ASN A 358 -5.05 20.17 -0.35
C ASN A 358 -5.09 18.71 0.13
N GLU A 359 -4.02 18.27 0.81
CA GLU A 359 -3.81 16.89 1.23
C GLU A 359 -3.87 15.91 0.04
N ALA A 360 -3.49 16.36 -1.16
CA ALA A 360 -3.39 15.50 -2.32
C ALA A 360 -2.41 14.36 -2.06
N SER A 361 -2.78 13.15 -2.49
CA SER A 361 -2.10 11.94 -2.07
C SER A 361 -2.07 10.86 -3.15
N PHE A 362 -1.42 9.74 -2.83
CA PHE A 362 -1.24 8.61 -3.75
C PHE A 362 -2.26 7.48 -3.53
N SER A 363 -3.03 7.54 -2.45
CA SER A 363 -4.22 6.74 -2.21
C SER A 363 -5.31 7.57 -1.55
N THR A 364 -6.56 7.14 -1.71
CA THR A 364 -7.73 7.68 -1.03
C THR A 364 -8.59 6.54 -0.50
N ASN A 365 -9.17 6.71 0.69
CA ASN A 365 -10.10 5.75 1.26
C ASN A 365 -11.53 6.23 1.05
N HIS A 366 -12.40 5.39 0.51
CA HIS A 366 -13.80 5.72 0.24
C HIS A 366 -14.71 5.54 1.46
N TYR A 367 -14.16 5.02 2.56
CA TYR A 367 -14.85 4.70 3.82
C TYR A 367 -16.19 4.02 3.55
N GLU A 368 -16.11 2.99 2.71
CA GLU A 368 -17.23 2.18 2.26
C GLU A 368 -17.88 1.47 3.45
N VAL A 369 -19.21 1.30 3.39
CA VAL A 369 -19.96 0.74 4.51
C VAL A 369 -19.47 -0.67 4.83
N GLY A 370 -19.01 -0.84 6.07
CA GLY A 370 -18.49 -2.11 6.55
C GLY A 370 -18.28 -2.08 8.05
N VAL A 371 -17.31 -2.87 8.52
CA VAL A 371 -17.11 -3.13 9.95
C VAL A 371 -16.65 -1.89 10.71
N HIS A 372 -15.86 -1.04 10.05
CA HIS A 372 -15.35 0.20 10.62
C HIS A 372 -16.35 1.36 10.57
N SER A 373 -17.50 1.17 9.92
CA SER A 373 -18.54 2.19 9.75
C SER A 373 -19.66 2.10 10.80
N VAL A 374 -19.56 1.16 11.75
CA VAL A 374 -20.58 0.94 12.79
C VAL A 374 -19.97 0.82 14.19
N PRO A 375 -20.73 1.13 15.26
CA PRO A 375 -20.29 0.93 16.63
C PRO A 375 -19.88 -0.53 16.94
N GLU A 376 -19.13 -0.71 18.02
CA GLU A 376 -18.85 -2.04 18.55
C GLU A 376 -20.15 -2.73 19.01
N GLY A 377 -20.27 -4.04 18.77
CA GLY A 377 -21.50 -4.83 19.02
C GLY A 377 -22.62 -4.66 18.00
N ALA A 378 -22.55 -3.69 17.09
CA ALA A 378 -23.59 -3.47 16.08
C ALA A 378 -23.63 -4.55 14.99
N ALA A 379 -24.80 -4.69 14.36
CA ALA A 379 -24.97 -5.45 13.14
C ALA A 379 -24.20 -4.79 11.99
N VAL A 380 -23.33 -5.54 11.32
CA VAL A 380 -22.58 -5.04 10.16
C VAL A 380 -23.36 -5.35 8.89
N ARG A 381 -23.55 -4.32 8.06
CA ARG A 381 -24.02 -4.46 6.67
C ARG A 381 -22.84 -4.25 5.74
N VAL A 382 -22.73 -5.08 4.71
CA VAL A 382 -21.70 -4.97 3.67
C VAL A 382 -22.41 -4.91 2.33
N PRO A 383 -22.93 -3.74 1.91
CA PRO A 383 -23.59 -3.60 0.63
C PRO A 383 -22.57 -3.78 -0.51
N ASP A 384 -23.03 -4.36 -1.62
CA ASP A 384 -22.24 -4.45 -2.86
C ASP A 384 -22.53 -3.27 -3.80
N GLN A 385 -22.59 -2.07 -3.21
CA GLN A 385 -22.77 -0.81 -3.91
C GLN A 385 -21.73 0.16 -3.39
N LEU A 386 -21.15 0.94 -4.31
CA LEU A 386 -20.27 2.02 -3.91
C LEU A 386 -21.05 3.02 -3.07
N ARG A 387 -20.41 3.53 -2.03
CA ARG A 387 -20.96 4.59 -1.21
C ARG A 387 -21.34 5.79 -2.09
N PRO A 388 -22.59 6.26 -2.04
CA PRO A 388 -23.04 7.37 -2.87
C PRO A 388 -22.54 8.73 -2.36
N ASP A 389 -22.28 8.85 -1.06
CA ASP A 389 -21.79 10.05 -0.40
C ASP A 389 -20.27 9.99 -0.16
N ILE A 390 -19.53 10.90 -0.79
CA ILE A 390 -18.09 11.07 -0.55
C ILE A 390 -17.88 11.63 0.85
N ASP A 391 -17.22 10.86 1.72
CA ASP A 391 -16.89 11.30 3.07
C ASP A 391 -15.57 12.06 3.09
N ALA A 392 -15.66 13.39 3.02
CA ALA A 392 -14.51 14.30 2.93
C ALA A 392 -13.51 14.16 4.10
N ARG A 393 -13.89 13.51 5.20
CA ARG A 393 -13.01 13.17 6.33
C ARG A 393 -11.96 12.12 5.97
N PHE A 394 -12.29 11.21 5.06
CA PHE A 394 -11.48 10.05 4.67
C PHE A 394 -10.97 10.13 3.23
N THR A 395 -11.71 10.83 2.37
CA THR A 395 -11.35 10.94 0.96
C THR A 395 -10.43 12.14 0.73
N VAL A 396 -9.31 11.91 0.04
CA VAL A 396 -8.35 12.93 -0.38
C VAL A 396 -8.27 12.99 -1.91
N PRO A 397 -7.93 14.15 -2.50
CA PRO A 397 -7.69 14.19 -3.93
C PRO A 397 -6.49 13.31 -4.31
N LEU A 398 -6.62 12.50 -5.35
CA LEU A 398 -5.52 11.71 -5.87
C LEU A 398 -4.68 12.56 -6.81
N ILE A 399 -3.36 12.53 -6.62
CA ILE A 399 -2.40 13.15 -7.54
C ILE A 399 -2.53 12.51 -8.93
N GLN A 400 -2.57 13.32 -9.97
CA GLN A 400 -2.81 12.90 -11.35
C GLN A 400 -1.52 12.96 -12.20
N ARG A 401 -1.55 12.31 -13.38
CA ARG A 401 -0.38 12.23 -14.28
C ARG A 401 0.12 13.58 -14.78
N ASN A 402 -0.76 14.57 -14.93
CA ASN A 402 -0.39 15.93 -15.31
C ASN A 402 0.42 16.66 -14.23
N GLU A 403 0.41 16.18 -12.98
CA GLU A 403 1.16 16.75 -11.85
C GLU A 403 2.55 16.12 -11.68
N VAL A 404 2.88 15.08 -12.47
CA VAL A 404 4.10 14.26 -12.34
C VAL A 404 5.39 15.09 -12.27
N MET A 405 5.53 16.12 -13.10
CA MET A 405 6.75 16.95 -13.13
C MET A 405 6.88 17.82 -11.88
N VAL A 406 5.76 18.31 -11.36
CA VAL A 406 5.74 19.16 -10.15
C VAL A 406 6.07 18.31 -8.94
N VAL A 407 5.41 17.15 -8.81
CA VAL A 407 5.58 16.21 -7.69
C VAL A 407 7.03 15.73 -7.58
N TRP A 408 7.65 15.27 -8.67
CA TRP A 408 9.04 14.79 -8.59
C TRP A 408 10.05 15.91 -8.36
N LYS A 409 9.80 17.10 -8.93
CA LYS A 409 10.64 18.27 -8.65
C LYS A 409 10.61 18.58 -7.15
N GLN A 410 9.41 18.70 -6.59
CA GLN A 410 9.16 18.98 -5.17
C GLN A 410 9.81 17.94 -4.24
N LEU A 411 9.63 16.65 -4.52
CA LEU A 411 10.22 15.58 -3.70
C LEU A 411 11.75 15.57 -3.75
N ASN A 412 12.33 15.74 -4.94
CA ASN A 412 13.79 15.72 -5.10
C ASN A 412 14.44 16.96 -4.52
N GLU A 413 13.85 18.14 -4.73
CA GLU A 413 14.35 19.39 -4.10
C GLU A 413 14.27 19.29 -2.58
N TYR A 414 13.16 18.77 -2.04
CA TYR A 414 13.02 18.57 -0.60
C TYR A 414 14.06 17.58 -0.05
N LEU A 415 14.32 16.48 -0.75
CA LEU A 415 15.32 15.52 -0.31
C LEU A 415 16.73 16.11 -0.36
N VAL A 416 17.10 16.81 -1.44
CA VAL A 416 18.40 17.49 -1.54
C VAL A 416 18.57 18.48 -0.39
N LEU A 417 17.55 19.27 -0.06
CA LEU A 417 17.58 20.19 1.08
C LEU A 417 17.82 19.45 2.40
N VAL A 418 17.09 18.36 2.65
CA VAL A 418 17.25 17.50 3.84
C VAL A 418 18.64 16.88 3.91
N GLU A 419 19.25 16.54 2.77
CA GLU A 419 20.59 15.95 2.71
C GLU A 419 21.72 16.98 2.84
N SER A 420 21.54 18.20 2.31
CA SER A 420 22.61 19.20 2.23
C SER A 420 22.69 20.15 3.42
N SER A 421 21.62 20.26 4.22
CA SER A 421 21.51 21.27 5.29
C SER A 421 21.53 20.72 6.71
N ASP A 422 21.83 19.43 6.90
CA ASP A 422 21.63 18.69 8.16
C ASP A 422 20.21 18.85 8.75
N GLN A 423 19.25 19.33 7.96
CA GLN A 423 17.86 19.42 8.36
C GLN A 423 17.18 18.07 8.23
N ASN A 424 16.51 17.64 9.29
CA ASN A 424 15.71 16.42 9.26
C ASN A 424 14.34 16.67 8.62
N ILE A 425 13.78 15.63 7.99
CA ILE A 425 12.36 15.58 7.66
C ILE A 425 11.58 15.84 8.95
N THR A 426 10.56 16.71 8.89
CA THR A 426 9.77 17.04 10.09
C THR A 426 9.20 15.78 10.72
N VAL A 427 9.40 15.62 12.02
CA VAL A 427 8.90 14.48 12.80
C VAL A 427 7.67 14.89 13.59
N VAL A 428 6.64 14.06 13.53
CA VAL A 428 5.39 14.20 14.27
C VAL A 428 5.26 13.01 15.23
N SER A 429 5.09 13.28 16.52
CA SER A 429 4.89 12.24 17.54
C SER A 429 3.50 11.62 17.45
N LEU A 430 3.29 10.50 18.14
CA LEU A 430 1.97 9.85 18.20
C LEU A 430 0.91 10.86 18.64
N GLY A 431 1.22 11.74 19.60
CA GLY A 431 0.36 12.83 20.09
C GLY A 431 0.08 13.97 19.10
N HIS A 432 0.42 13.82 17.82
CA HIS A 432 0.20 14.81 16.76
C HIS A 432 0.93 16.14 16.98
N GLN A 433 2.06 16.11 17.68
CA GLN A 433 2.92 17.27 17.91
C GLN A 433 4.18 17.17 17.07
N VAL A 434 4.67 18.32 16.56
CA VAL A 434 5.99 18.38 15.92
C VAL A 434 7.05 18.25 17.00
N VAL A 435 8.00 17.35 16.81
CA VAL A 435 9.13 17.11 17.72
C VAL A 435 10.46 17.32 17.00
N ALA A 436 11.52 17.58 17.77
CA ALA A 436 12.86 17.85 17.27
C ALA A 436 13.50 16.63 16.57
N GLY A 437 13.07 15.42 16.92
CA GLY A 437 13.55 14.19 16.30
C GLY A 437 13.29 12.95 17.13
N THR A 438 13.96 11.84 16.79
CA THR A 438 13.76 10.53 17.44
C THR A 438 14.18 10.53 18.91
N THR A 439 15.17 11.33 19.32
CA THR A 439 15.59 11.49 20.72
C THR A 439 14.43 11.96 21.62
N GLU A 440 13.63 12.91 21.14
CA GLU A 440 12.46 13.40 21.87
C GLU A 440 11.38 12.32 21.97
N LEU A 441 11.14 11.56 20.91
CA LEU A 441 10.22 10.40 20.94
C LEU A 441 10.65 9.33 21.95
N VAL A 442 11.96 9.09 22.09
CA VAL A 442 12.50 8.17 23.10
C VAL A 442 12.21 8.70 24.51
N ALA A 443 12.36 10.01 24.73
CA ALA A 443 12.04 10.64 26.01
C ALA A 443 10.54 10.55 26.33
N GLU A 444 9.67 10.87 25.38
CA GLU A 444 8.20 10.77 25.52
C GLU A 444 7.75 9.36 25.91
N SER A 445 8.36 8.34 25.30
CA SER A 445 7.99 6.93 25.50
C SER A 445 8.76 6.24 26.63
N LYS A 446 9.61 6.96 27.38
CA LYS A 446 10.51 6.38 28.39
C LYS A 446 9.78 5.54 29.44
N GLN A 447 8.72 6.06 30.04
CA GLN A 447 7.98 5.36 31.10
C GLN A 447 7.35 4.05 30.59
N PHE A 448 6.76 4.10 29.39
CA PHE A 448 6.20 2.93 28.74
C PHE A 448 7.29 1.90 28.41
N ARG A 449 8.42 2.32 27.83
CA ARG A 449 9.57 1.45 27.53
C ARG A 449 10.11 0.78 28.77
N ASP A 450 10.28 1.53 29.86
CA ASP A 450 10.83 0.99 31.11
C ASP A 450 9.87 -0.05 31.71
N ALA A 451 8.55 0.16 31.62
CA ALA A 451 7.56 -0.84 32.03
C ALA A 451 7.58 -2.10 31.16
N VAL A 452 7.64 -1.96 29.83
CA VAL A 452 7.74 -3.10 28.90
C VAL A 452 9.04 -3.88 29.08
N LYS A 453 10.17 -3.19 29.29
CA LYS A 453 11.47 -3.83 29.57
C LYS A 453 11.43 -4.68 30.84
N LYS A 454 10.76 -4.21 31.90
CA LYS A 454 10.58 -5.00 33.13
C LYS A 454 9.79 -6.28 32.87
N LEU A 455 8.72 -6.21 32.06
CA LEU A 455 7.97 -7.41 31.66
C LEU A 455 8.85 -8.39 30.88
N MET A 456 9.62 -7.91 29.91
CA MET A 456 10.55 -8.74 29.13
C MET A 456 11.63 -9.39 30.01
N GLN A 457 12.16 -8.67 31.00
CA GLN A 457 13.15 -9.20 31.95
C GLN A 457 12.56 -10.27 32.86
N ASN A 458 11.32 -10.07 33.34
CA ASN A 458 10.64 -11.06 34.17
C ASN A 458 10.43 -12.36 33.40
N ASP A 459 10.04 -12.30 32.12
CA ASP A 459 9.90 -13.49 31.27
C ASP A 459 11.22 -14.25 31.06
N LEU A 460 12.35 -13.54 31.01
CA LEU A 460 13.68 -14.15 30.89
C LEU A 460 14.19 -14.76 32.20
N ASN A 461 13.66 -14.30 33.35
CA ASN A 461 14.03 -14.78 34.67
C ASN A 461 13.14 -15.94 35.16
N ILE A 462 12.12 -16.33 34.40
CA ILE A 462 11.38 -17.57 34.58
C ILE A 462 12.20 -18.66 33.87
N ASP A 463 13.11 -19.31 34.60
CA ASP A 463 13.81 -20.54 34.17
C ASP A 463 12.75 -21.66 33.96
N PRO A 464 12.94 -22.60 33.00
CA PRO A 464 11.88 -23.43 32.43
C PRO A 464 11.24 -24.46 33.36
#